data_AF-A0AAU2NZ78-F1
#
_entry.id   AF-A0AAU2NZ78-F1
#
_cell.length_a   1.000
_cell.length_b   1.000
_cell.length_c   1.000
_cell.angle_alpha   90.00
_cell.angle_beta   90.00
_cell.angle_gamma   90.00
#
_symmetry.space_group_name_H-M   'P 1'
#
loop_
_entity.id
_entity.type
_entity.pdbx_description
1 polymer ?
#
loop_
_entity_poly.entity_id
_entity_poly.type
_entity_poly.pdbx_seq_one_letter_code
_entity_poly.pdbx_strand_id
1 'polypeptide(L)'
;MDRTPVELTAGTKLDRFGLYYGRYLSKPGTSFPERALPPDSLNPVVEDGKEVESYHCYTVKMPFKVEQGSIASGFAQPGKGVQQFLNETLKPSGFGTDAYTVKTLLDRKYLEPLPAADCLA
;
A
#
# COMPACT_ATOMS: atom_id res chain seq x y z
N MET A 1 14.72 -10.55 -11.60
CA MET A 1 13.75 -10.11 -10.58
C MET A 1 13.33 -8.70 -10.96
N ASP A 2 12.09 -8.57 -11.39
CA ASP A 2 11.40 -7.44 -12.04
C ASP A 2 11.08 -6.28 -11.10
N ARG A 3 11.97 -5.99 -10.15
CA ARG A 3 11.78 -4.90 -9.20
C ARG A 3 12.41 -3.63 -9.73
N THR A 4 11.60 -2.62 -9.95
CA THR A 4 12.04 -1.33 -10.50
C THR A 4 11.59 -0.19 -9.61
N PRO A 5 12.47 0.77 -9.26
CA PRO A 5 12.05 2.02 -8.66
C PRO A 5 11.10 2.77 -9.59
N VAL A 6 9.93 3.16 -9.08
CA VAL A 6 8.93 3.95 -9.81
C VAL A 6 8.53 5.13 -8.93
N GLU A 7 8.34 6.29 -9.54
CA GLU A 7 7.75 7.45 -8.87
C GLU A 7 6.24 7.44 -9.05
N LEU A 8 5.50 7.53 -7.95
CA LEU A 8 4.05 7.69 -7.97
C LEU A 8 3.73 9.18 -7.95
N THR A 9 3.02 9.67 -8.95
CA THR A 9 2.67 11.09 -9.07
C THR A 9 1.40 11.42 -8.30
N ALA A 10 1.20 12.71 -7.99
CA ALA A 10 -0.04 13.18 -7.39
C ALA A 10 -1.28 12.73 -8.19
N GLY A 11 -2.35 12.36 -7.48
CA GLY A 11 -3.57 11.80 -8.06
C GLY A 11 -3.53 10.29 -8.30
N THR A 12 -2.37 9.63 -8.21
CA THR A 12 -2.29 8.17 -8.27
C THR A 12 -3.09 7.58 -7.11
N LYS A 13 -4.01 6.64 -7.41
CA LYS A 13 -4.75 5.91 -6.38
C LYS A 13 -4.01 4.62 -6.02
N LEU A 14 -4.03 4.28 -4.74
CA LEU A 14 -3.46 3.06 -4.17
C LEU A 14 -4.45 2.46 -3.18
N ASP A 15 -4.41 1.15 -3.00
CA ASP A 15 -5.16 0.48 -1.94
C ASP A 15 -4.31 -0.57 -1.21
N ARG A 16 -4.82 -1.02 -0.07
CA ARG A 16 -4.15 -2.01 0.79
C ARG A 16 -5.16 -2.74 1.65
N PHE A 17 -4.84 -4.00 1.97
CA PHE A 17 -5.43 -4.73 3.09
C PHE A 17 -4.44 -4.76 4.28
N GLY A 18 -4.95 -4.47 5.47
CA GLY A 18 -4.27 -4.53 6.75
C GLY A 18 -3.67 -3.20 7.21
N LEU A 19 -3.20 -3.18 8.46
CA LEU A 19 -2.71 -1.98 9.17
C LEU A 19 -1.86 -1.03 8.31
N TYR A 20 -2.11 0.27 8.45
CA TYR A 20 -1.29 1.40 7.98
C TYR A 20 0.20 1.38 8.43
N TYR A 21 0.61 0.56 9.40
CA TYR A 21 2.04 0.34 9.68
C TYR A 21 2.76 -0.51 8.61
N GLY A 22 2.00 -1.10 7.68
CA GLY A 22 2.54 -1.89 6.57
C GLY A 22 3.26 -1.07 5.50
N ARG A 23 3.87 -1.81 4.56
CA ARG A 23 4.74 -1.26 3.50
C ARG A 23 4.38 -1.73 2.09
N TYR A 24 3.34 -2.54 1.95
CA TYR A 24 2.89 -3.05 0.65
C TYR A 24 1.53 -2.45 0.30
N LEU A 25 1.46 -1.86 -0.88
CA LEU A 25 0.24 -1.34 -1.50
C LEU A 25 0.05 -1.99 -2.88
N SER A 26 -1.12 -1.80 -3.48
CA SER A 26 -1.37 -2.14 -4.88
C SER A 26 -2.15 -1.03 -5.57
N LYS A 27 -2.29 -1.13 -6.89
CA LYS A 27 -3.28 -0.31 -7.61
C LYS A 27 -4.69 -0.80 -7.26
N PRO A 28 -5.68 0.10 -7.14
CA PRO A 28 -7.07 -0.27 -7.05
C PRO A 28 -7.48 -1.23 -8.16
N GLY A 29 -8.37 -2.17 -7.85
CA GLY A 29 -8.79 -3.22 -8.77
C GLY A 29 -7.90 -4.47 -8.80
N THR A 30 -6.72 -4.45 -8.18
CA THR A 30 -5.92 -5.68 -8.00
C THR A 30 -6.71 -6.66 -7.13
N SER A 31 -7.06 -7.83 -7.64
CA SER A 31 -7.91 -8.78 -6.93
C SER A 31 -7.20 -9.40 -5.72
N PHE A 32 -7.96 -9.89 -4.73
CA PHE A 32 -7.36 -10.53 -3.55
C PHE A 32 -6.45 -11.74 -3.90
N PRO A 33 -6.83 -12.63 -4.85
CA PRO A 33 -5.93 -13.69 -5.36
C PRO A 33 -4.65 -13.17 -6.00
N GLU A 34 -4.71 -12.04 -6.72
CA GLU A 34 -3.54 -11.43 -7.35
C GLU A 34 -2.55 -10.85 -6.34
N ARG A 35 -3.03 -10.54 -5.13
CA ARG A 35 -2.21 -10.02 -4.02
C ARG A 35 -1.49 -11.10 -3.23
N ALA A 36 -1.85 -12.37 -3.42
CA ALA A 36 -1.33 -13.50 -2.65
C ALA A 36 -1.24 -13.20 -1.14
N LEU A 37 -2.36 -12.76 -0.56
CA LEU A 37 -2.49 -12.48 0.87
C LEU A 37 -3.14 -13.67 1.59
N PRO A 38 -2.78 -13.92 2.86
CA PRO A 38 -3.49 -14.88 3.69
C PRO A 38 -4.92 -14.40 3.99
N PRO A 39 -5.89 -15.32 4.21
CA PRO A 39 -7.30 -14.96 4.42
C PRO A 39 -7.56 -13.99 5.58
N ASP A 40 -6.75 -14.04 6.63
CA ASP A 40 -6.84 -13.15 7.79
C ASP A 40 -6.57 -11.68 7.46
N SER A 41 -5.95 -11.38 6.32
CA SER A 41 -5.77 -10.02 5.82
C SER A 41 -7.11 -9.32 5.53
N LEU A 42 -8.23 -10.04 5.48
CA LEU A 42 -9.58 -9.47 5.33
C LEU A 42 -10.24 -9.11 6.66
N ASN A 43 -9.72 -9.59 7.80
CA ASN A 43 -10.32 -9.33 9.10
C ASN A 43 -10.13 -7.86 9.51
N PRO A 44 -11.09 -7.25 10.24
CA PRO A 44 -10.91 -5.93 10.82
C PRO A 44 -9.61 -5.81 11.62
N VAL A 45 -9.01 -4.63 11.58
CA VAL A 45 -7.74 -4.32 12.23
C VAL A 45 -7.92 -3.22 13.28
N VAL A 46 -7.02 -3.15 14.25
CA VAL A 46 -7.05 -2.09 15.27
C VAL A 46 -6.03 -1.01 14.96
N GLU A 47 -6.50 0.18 14.59
CA GLU A 47 -5.70 1.37 14.29
C GLU A 47 -5.99 2.47 15.31
N ASP A 48 -4.95 3.01 15.95
CA ASP A 48 -5.06 4.03 17.01
C ASP A 48 -6.11 3.70 18.08
N GLY A 49 -6.20 2.41 18.46
CA GLY A 49 -7.12 1.90 19.49
C GLY A 49 -8.57 1.70 19.03
N LYS A 50 -8.85 1.79 17.72
CA LYS A 50 -10.18 1.58 17.14
C LYS A 50 -10.16 0.44 16.13
N GLU A 51 -11.17 -0.41 16.20
CA GLU A 51 -11.40 -1.43 15.17
C GLU A 51 -11.92 -0.75 13.89
N VAL A 52 -11.29 -1.06 12.76
CA VAL A 52 -11.62 -0.54 11.42
C VAL A 52 -11.54 -1.67 10.40
N GLU A 53 -12.23 -1.50 9.27
CA GLU A 53 -12.10 -2.41 8.14
C GLU A 53 -10.65 -2.50 7.65
N SER A 54 -10.23 -3.69 7.24
CA SER A 54 -8.86 -3.92 6.77
C SER A 54 -8.54 -3.23 5.45
N TYR A 55 -9.57 -2.93 4.65
CA TYR A 55 -9.39 -2.31 3.34
C TYR A 55 -9.22 -0.80 3.46
N HIS A 56 -8.13 -0.29 2.91
CA HIS A 56 -7.85 1.13 2.84
C HIS A 56 -7.62 1.58 1.39
N CYS A 57 -8.17 2.74 1.05
CA CYS A 57 -7.98 3.44 -0.22
C CYS A 57 -7.26 4.76 0.03
N TYR A 58 -6.31 5.11 -0.84
CA TYR A 58 -5.51 6.32 -0.73
C TYR A 58 -5.35 7.02 -2.08
N THR A 59 -5.12 8.33 -2.02
CA THR A 59 -4.59 9.10 -3.15
C THR A 59 -3.24 9.70 -2.81
N VAL A 60 -2.33 9.68 -3.78
CA VAL A 60 -1.03 10.35 -3.68
C VAL A 60 -1.25 11.86 -3.77
N LYS A 61 -0.76 12.60 -2.77
CA LYS A 61 -0.82 14.06 -2.72
C LYS A 61 0.50 14.71 -3.11
N MET A 62 1.61 14.08 -2.75
CA MET A 62 2.97 14.51 -3.12
C MET A 62 3.72 13.33 -3.74
N PRO A 63 4.53 13.54 -4.80
CA PRO A 63 5.26 12.45 -5.42
C PRO A 63 6.21 11.74 -4.46
N PHE A 64 6.29 10.41 -4.54
CA PHE A 64 7.27 9.60 -3.81
C PHE A 64 7.65 8.34 -4.60
N LYS A 65 8.80 7.75 -4.26
CA LYS A 65 9.33 6.57 -4.95
C LYS A 65 9.00 5.29 -4.21
N VAL A 66 8.62 4.26 -4.96
CA VAL A 66 8.36 2.91 -4.48
C VAL A 66 9.18 1.91 -5.28
N GLU A 67 9.42 0.74 -4.70
CA GLU A 67 9.87 -0.41 -5.46
C GLU A 67 8.64 -1.13 -6.01
N GLN A 68 8.47 -1.14 -7.33
CA GLN A 68 7.38 -1.85 -8.00
C GLN A 68 7.87 -3.20 -8.51
N GLY A 69 7.06 -4.25 -8.36
CA GLY A 69 7.32 -5.55 -8.98
C GLY A 69 6.12 -6.48 -8.93
N SER A 70 6.21 -7.62 -9.61
CA SER A 70 5.18 -8.66 -9.55
C SER A 70 5.14 -9.36 -8.19
N ILE A 71 3.94 -9.77 -7.81
CA ILE A 71 3.65 -10.54 -6.61
C ILE A 71 3.81 -12.03 -6.93
N ALA A 72 4.64 -12.74 -6.16
CA ALA A 72 4.79 -14.19 -6.31
C ALA A 72 3.54 -14.93 -5.77
N SER A 73 3.31 -16.16 -6.22
CA SER A 73 2.28 -17.03 -5.65
C SER A 73 2.55 -17.33 -4.17
N GLY A 74 1.50 -17.38 -3.36
CA GLY A 74 1.59 -17.61 -1.93
C GLY A 74 0.21 -17.85 -1.33
N PHE A 75 0.15 -18.47 -0.14
CA PHE A 75 -1.12 -18.72 0.59
C PHE A 75 -2.22 -19.40 -0.26
N ALA A 76 -1.81 -20.35 -1.12
CA ALA A 76 -2.70 -21.02 -2.08
C ALA A 76 -3.41 -20.08 -3.07
N GLN A 77 -2.83 -18.91 -3.33
CA GLN A 77 -3.28 -17.92 -4.30
C GLN A 77 -2.23 -17.76 -5.42
N PRO A 78 -2.67 -17.43 -6.66
CA PRO A 78 -1.78 -17.37 -7.82
C PRO A 78 -0.77 -16.21 -7.76
N GLY A 79 -1.07 -15.13 -7.02
CA GLY A 79 -0.30 -13.89 -7.10
C GLY A 79 -0.41 -13.29 -8.51
N LYS A 80 0.71 -12.80 -9.04
CA LYS A 80 0.86 -12.15 -10.36
C LYS A 80 0.33 -10.72 -10.47
N GLY A 81 -0.30 -10.19 -9.41
CA GLY A 81 -0.56 -8.75 -9.30
C GLY A 81 0.73 -7.94 -9.26
N VAL A 82 0.57 -6.61 -9.26
CA VAL A 82 1.69 -5.67 -9.10
C VAL A 82 1.60 -5.03 -7.71
N GLN A 83 2.70 -5.06 -6.97
CA GLN A 83 2.81 -4.41 -5.66
C GLN A 83 3.70 -3.17 -5.73
N GLN A 84 3.34 -2.17 -4.93
CA GLN A 84 4.19 -1.04 -4.59
C GLN A 84 4.74 -1.25 -3.17
N PHE A 85 6.03 -1.53 -3.08
CA PHE A 85 6.73 -1.71 -1.82
C PHE A 85 7.45 -0.43 -1.40
N LEU A 86 7.19 0.02 -0.17
CA LEU A 86 7.89 1.14 0.47
C LEU A 86 9.29 0.68 0.93
N ASN A 87 10.20 0.53 -0.03
CA ASN A 87 11.60 0.18 0.23
C ASN A 87 12.32 1.36 0.89
N GLU A 88 12.86 1.17 2.11
CA GLU A 88 13.56 2.19 2.91
C GLU A 88 14.66 2.94 2.14
N THR A 89 15.29 2.30 1.15
CA THR A 89 16.32 2.94 0.31
C THR A 89 15.77 4.04 -0.61
N LEU A 90 14.45 4.05 -0.85
CA LEU A 90 13.73 5.03 -1.66
C LEU A 90 12.96 6.06 -0.82
N LYS A 91 13.08 6.00 0.52
CA LYS A 91 12.41 6.92 1.44
C LYS A 91 12.86 8.36 1.19
N PRO A 92 11.93 9.35 1.16
CA PRO A 92 12.30 10.75 1.07
C PRO A 92 13.28 11.15 2.19
N SER A 93 14.37 11.82 1.83
CA SER A 93 15.45 12.18 2.78
C SER A 93 14.95 13.04 3.96
N GLY A 94 13.90 13.84 3.74
CA GLY A 94 13.26 14.66 4.78
C GLY A 94 12.52 13.87 5.87
N PHE A 95 12.41 12.54 5.76
CA PHE A 95 11.74 11.70 6.77
C PHE A 95 12.65 11.34 7.94
N GLY A 96 13.96 11.57 7.83
CA GLY A 96 14.91 11.30 8.91
C GLY A 96 14.84 9.84 9.38
N THR A 97 14.61 9.65 10.68
CA THR A 97 14.55 8.33 11.33
C THR A 97 13.18 7.65 11.23
N ASP A 98 12.16 8.31 10.68
CA ASP A 98 10.83 7.71 10.56
C ASP A 98 10.88 6.50 9.61
N ALA A 99 10.15 5.43 9.94
CA ALA A 99 10.04 4.27 9.07
C ALA A 99 9.29 4.61 7.77
N TYR A 100 9.62 3.95 6.66
CA TYR A 100 8.91 4.13 5.39
C TYR A 100 7.64 3.28 5.34
N THR A 101 6.58 3.75 5.99
CA THR A 101 5.30 3.04 6.13
C THR A 101 4.15 3.88 5.58
N VAL A 102 2.98 3.25 5.38
CA VAL A 102 1.76 3.99 4.97
C VAL A 102 1.40 5.05 6.02
N LYS A 103 1.52 4.73 7.32
CA LYS A 103 1.29 5.68 8.41
C LYS A 103 2.20 6.91 8.28
N THR A 104 3.50 6.72 8.08
CA THR A 104 4.42 7.85 7.89
C THR A 104 4.02 8.70 6.69
N LEU A 105 3.57 8.08 5.59
CA LEU A 105 3.10 8.83 4.42
C LEU A 105 1.82 9.61 4.67
N LEU A 106 0.90 9.09 5.49
CA LEU A 106 -0.31 9.80 5.94
C LEU A 106 0.04 10.96 6.88
N ASP A 107 0.92 10.72 7.86
CA ASP A 107 1.37 11.73 8.82
C ASP A 107 2.08 12.89 8.11
N ARG A 108 2.94 12.57 7.13
CA ARG A 108 3.70 13.53 6.32
C ARG A 108 2.91 14.09 5.12
N LYS A 109 1.63 13.74 4.95
CA LYS A 109 0.73 14.23 3.89
C LYS A 109 1.13 13.89 2.46
N TYR A 110 1.87 12.80 2.26
CA TYR A 110 2.14 12.23 0.93
C TYR A 110 0.98 11.37 0.44
N LEU A 111 0.25 10.74 1.36
CA LEU A 111 -1.00 10.04 1.11
C LEU A 111 -2.15 10.74 1.85
N GLU A 112 -3.33 10.64 1.26
CA GLU A 112 -4.60 11.03 1.87
C GLU A 112 -5.57 9.84 1.78
N PRO A 113 -6.29 9.49 2.85
CA PRO A 113 -7.29 8.44 2.79
C PRO A 113 -8.48 8.87 1.93
N LEU A 114 -9.03 7.93 1.19
CA LEU A 114 -10.24 8.09 0.40
C LEU A 114 -11.33 7.11 0.88
N PRO A 115 -12.62 7.43 0.68
CA PRO A 115 -13.69 6.45 0.80
C PRO A 115 -13.41 5.22 -0.08
N ALA A 116 -13.74 4.02 0.40
CA ALA A 116 -13.53 2.79 -0.35
C ALA A 116 -14.19 2.81 -1.75
N ALA A 117 -15.35 3.48 -1.86
CA ALA A 117 -16.08 3.67 -3.12
C ALA A 117 -15.24 4.37 -4.21
N ASP A 118 -14.25 5.18 -3.83
CA ASP A 118 -13.40 5.91 -4.78
C ASP A 118 -12.27 5.04 -5.34
N CYS A 119 -12.04 3.84 -4.80
CA CYS A 119 -11.11 2.84 -5.30
C CYS A 119 -11.81 1.67 -6.02
N LEU A 120 -13.11 1.79 -6.32
CA LEU A 120 -13.78 0.82 -7.19
C LEU A 120 -13.18 0.92 -8.60
N ALA A 121 -12.93 -0.24 -9.20
CA ALA A 121 -12.39 -0.38 -10.56
C ALA A 121 -13.49 -0.28 -11.61
#